data_AF-A0A2G2KGL8-F1
#
_entry.id   AF-A0A2G2KGL8-F1
#
_cell.length_a   1.000
_cell.length_b   1.000
_cell.length_c   1.000
_cell.angle_alpha   90.00
_cell.angle_beta   90.00
_cell.angle_gamma   90.00
#
_symmetry.space_group_name_H-M   'P 1'
#
loop_
_entity.id
_entity.type
_entity.pdbx_description
1 polymer ?
#
loop_
_entity_poly.entity_id
_entity_poly.type
_entity_poly.pdbx_seq_one_letter_code
_entity_poly.pdbx_strand_id
1 'polypeptide(L)'
;MGLIMTRGKLKYLGFGILTLFLIGVVNHYATCKLELLGHYSKIGAHRVNSIEKLNLAVKHFEIIELDLEYDEVNKVMDVNHPPATSINLSLENYTSLIDSNQQPFLWLDIKNLTKNNSNEILNRLSEVFKRSNYPLNEVLIETQNPEALPVFAKAGFKTSYYLPYGLCKMDDDELSKTVTGIKEVLNNHPNIAISSDVQDYEILAKFFPRITKYTWTTGSVFRNHFIQTQKALRDPNVAIVLVTYKAPSGK
;
A
#
# COMPACT_ATOMS: atom_id res chain seq x y z
N MET A 1 -43.99 -15.53 27.60
CA MET A 1 -43.62 -14.88 28.87
C MET A 1 -42.69 -13.72 28.54
N GLY A 2 -43.24 -12.52 28.38
CA GLY A 2 -42.49 -11.34 27.93
C GLY A 2 -41.64 -10.78 29.08
N LEU A 3 -40.32 -10.70 28.88
CA LEU A 3 -39.42 -10.04 29.83
C LEU A 3 -39.73 -8.53 29.83
N ILE A 4 -40.49 -8.06 30.82
CA ILE A 4 -40.68 -6.63 31.06
C ILE A 4 -39.36 -6.07 31.59
N MET A 5 -38.59 -5.43 30.72
CA MET A 5 -37.37 -4.72 31.13
C MET A 5 -37.73 -3.55 32.03
N THR A 6 -37.18 -3.53 33.24
CA THR A 6 -37.30 -2.40 34.18
C THR A 6 -36.74 -1.10 33.56
N ARG A 7 -37.33 0.07 33.86
CA ARG A 7 -36.88 1.39 33.37
C ARG A 7 -35.37 1.63 33.52
N GLY A 8 -34.75 1.13 34.59
CA GLY A 8 -33.28 1.20 34.79
C GLY A 8 -32.50 0.43 33.73
N LYS A 9 -32.88 -0.83 33.46
CA LYS A 9 -32.28 -1.65 32.39
C LYS A 9 -32.47 -1.05 30.99
N LEU A 10 -33.59 -0.38 30.76
CA LEU A 10 -33.86 0.33 29.49
C LEU A 10 -32.90 1.53 29.30
N LYS A 11 -32.60 2.28 30.38
CA LYS A 11 -31.61 3.36 30.37
C LYS A 11 -30.19 2.87 30.10
N TYR A 12 -29.77 1.77 30.74
CA TYR A 12 -28.45 1.17 30.50
C TYR A 12 -28.32 0.61 29.09
N LEU A 13 -29.38 -0.01 28.55
CA LEU A 13 -29.40 -0.47 27.16
C LEU A 13 -29.29 0.71 26.19
N GLY A 14 -30.05 1.78 26.42
CA GLY A 14 -29.99 3.01 25.61
C GLY A 14 -28.62 3.68 25.65
N PHE A 15 -27.99 3.74 26.83
CA PHE A 15 -26.63 4.24 26.98
C PHE A 15 -25.63 3.36 26.21
N GLY A 16 -25.72 2.04 26.34
CA GLY A 16 -24.85 1.11 25.60
C GLY A 16 -24.96 1.25 24.08
N ILE A 17 -26.18 1.40 23.55
CA ILE A 17 -26.41 1.63 22.12
C ILE A 17 -25.79 2.96 21.67
N LEU A 18 -26.00 4.04 22.44
CA LEU A 18 -25.43 5.35 22.13
C LEU A 18 -23.90 5.31 22.17
N THR A 19 -23.30 4.62 23.15
CA THR A 19 -21.84 4.46 23.22
C THR A 19 -21.30 3.71 22.02
N LEU A 20 -21.90 2.58 21.63
CA LEU A 20 -21.49 1.83 20.43
C LEU A 20 -21.64 2.66 19.15
N PHE A 21 -22.71 3.44 19.05
CA PHE A 21 -22.91 4.36 17.94
C PHE A 21 -21.80 5.42 17.88
N LEU A 22 -21.47 6.06 18.99
CA LEU A 22 -20.40 7.06 19.07
C LEU A 22 -19.04 6.46 18.73
N ILE A 23 -18.73 5.25 19.22
CA ILE A 23 -17.50 4.52 18.84
C ILE A 23 -17.47 4.27 17.34
N GLY A 24 -18.59 3.83 16.75
CA GLY A 24 -18.72 3.64 15.31
C GLY A 24 -18.47 4.92 14.51
N VAL A 25 -19.01 6.05 14.96
CA VAL A 25 -18.79 7.37 14.34
C VAL A 25 -17.33 7.78 14.46
N VAL A 26 -16.73 7.71 15.65
CA VAL A 26 -15.32 8.05 15.84
C VAL A 26 -14.43 7.17 14.95
N ASN A 27 -14.65 5.85 14.96
CA ASN A 27 -13.89 4.93 14.11
C ASN A 27 -14.07 5.22 12.61
N HIS A 28 -15.26 5.67 12.19
CA HIS A 28 -15.51 6.02 10.79
C HIS A 28 -14.64 7.19 10.29
N TYR A 29 -14.39 8.18 11.16
CA TYR A 29 -13.61 9.38 10.84
C TYR A 29 -12.13 9.28 11.25
N ALA A 30 -11.77 8.35 12.13
CA ALA A 30 -10.37 8.16 12.55
C ALA A 30 -9.48 7.72 11.37
N THR A 31 -8.27 8.28 11.31
CA THR A 31 -7.21 7.83 10.39
C THR A 31 -6.69 6.45 10.81
N CYS A 32 -6.48 6.26 12.11
CA CYS A 32 -6.14 4.96 12.71
C CYS A 32 -7.41 4.20 13.06
N LYS A 33 -7.73 3.17 12.29
CA LYS A 33 -8.93 2.35 12.46
C LYS A 33 -8.78 1.34 13.61
N LEU A 34 -9.83 1.13 14.39
CA LEU A 34 -9.87 0.16 15.50
C LEU A 34 -9.71 -1.28 15.01
N GLU A 35 -10.23 -1.60 13.82
CA GLU A 35 -10.05 -2.93 13.22
C GLU A 35 -8.57 -3.30 12.97
N LEU A 36 -7.68 -2.31 12.89
CA LEU A 36 -6.24 -2.50 12.65
C LEU A 36 -5.40 -2.46 13.95
N LEU A 37 -6.06 -2.36 15.11
CA LEU A 37 -5.40 -2.24 16.40
C LEU A 37 -4.43 -3.42 16.64
N GLY A 38 -3.21 -3.09 17.08
CA GLY A 38 -2.13 -4.06 17.31
C GLY A 38 -1.25 -4.34 16.10
N HIS A 39 -1.56 -3.77 14.93
CA HIS A 39 -0.79 -3.97 13.70
C HIS A 39 -0.38 -2.66 13.00
N TYR A 40 -0.49 -1.50 13.65
CA TYR A 40 -0.24 -0.19 13.03
C TYR A 40 1.13 -0.03 12.38
N SER A 41 2.17 -0.73 12.88
CA SER A 41 3.51 -0.71 12.28
C SER A 41 3.60 -1.35 10.90
N LYS A 42 2.58 -2.12 10.49
CA LYS A 42 2.47 -2.69 9.14
C LYS A 42 1.51 -1.91 8.24
N ILE A 43 0.81 -0.91 8.77
CA ILE A 43 -0.23 -0.18 8.04
C ILE A 43 0.38 1.00 7.31
N GLY A 44 0.14 1.08 6.01
CA GLY A 44 0.52 2.23 5.20
C GLY A 44 -0.65 2.99 4.61
N ALA A 45 -0.42 4.26 4.30
CA ALA A 45 -1.35 5.12 3.61
C ALA A 45 -1.33 4.82 2.10
N HIS A 46 -2.48 4.43 1.52
CA HIS A 46 -2.61 4.17 0.09
C HIS A 46 -2.90 5.46 -0.71
N ARG A 47 -2.27 5.60 -1.88
CA ARG A 47 -2.43 6.64 -2.91
C ARG A 47 -2.20 8.06 -2.42
N VAL A 48 -1.07 8.33 -1.80
CA VAL A 48 -0.75 9.66 -1.24
C VAL A 48 -0.22 10.58 -2.34
N ASN A 49 -1.01 10.80 -3.39
CA ASN A 49 -0.58 11.44 -4.64
C ASN A 49 -0.76 12.98 -4.66
N SER A 50 -0.92 13.60 -3.50
CA SER A 50 -1.13 15.04 -3.36
C SER A 50 -0.50 15.56 -2.07
N ILE A 51 -0.19 16.86 -2.04
CA ILE A 51 0.45 17.50 -0.88
C ILE A 51 -0.48 17.46 0.34
N GLU A 52 -1.79 17.64 0.14
CA GLU A 52 -2.79 17.59 1.20
C GLU A 52 -2.83 16.20 1.86
N LYS A 53 -2.77 15.16 1.03
CA LYS A 53 -2.68 13.77 1.47
C LYS A 53 -1.36 13.50 2.19
N LEU A 54 -0.23 13.95 1.62
CA LEU A 54 1.09 13.80 2.25
C LEU A 54 1.11 14.42 3.66
N ASN A 55 0.67 15.67 3.79
CA ASN A 55 0.63 16.41 5.05
C ASN A 55 -0.20 15.73 6.14
N LEU A 56 -1.23 14.96 5.75
CA LEU A 56 -2.00 14.16 6.69
C LEU A 56 -1.34 12.80 6.95
N ALA A 57 -0.83 12.14 5.92
CA ALA A 57 -0.25 10.81 6.00
C ALA A 57 0.96 10.78 6.94
N VAL A 58 1.90 11.73 6.80
CA VAL A 58 3.12 11.79 7.63
C VAL A 58 2.85 11.99 9.13
N LYS A 59 1.63 12.42 9.50
CA LYS A 59 1.22 12.57 10.91
C LYS A 59 0.70 11.27 11.53
N HIS A 60 0.36 10.29 10.71
CA HIS A 60 -0.41 9.11 11.14
C HIS A 60 0.14 7.78 10.65
N PHE A 61 1.02 7.78 9.66
CA PHE A 61 1.59 6.59 9.07
C PHE A 61 3.09 6.72 8.94
N GLU A 62 3.80 5.65 9.30
CA GLU A 62 5.23 5.47 9.04
C GLU A 62 5.49 4.92 7.64
N ILE A 63 4.43 4.60 6.89
CA ILE A 63 4.48 4.01 5.56
C ILE A 63 3.53 4.79 4.64
N ILE A 64 4.04 5.21 3.49
CA ILE A 64 3.32 5.98 2.50
C ILE A 64 3.52 5.33 1.13
N GLU A 65 2.43 5.02 0.45
CA GLU A 65 2.45 4.64 -0.96
C GLU A 65 1.98 5.81 -1.83
N LEU A 66 2.63 5.96 -2.98
CA LEU A 66 2.27 6.90 -4.02
C LEU A 66 2.52 6.32 -5.41
N ASP A 67 1.67 6.72 -6.33
CA ASP A 67 1.75 6.37 -7.73
C ASP A 67 2.68 7.34 -8.46
N LEU A 68 3.53 6.80 -9.33
CA LEU A 68 4.45 7.57 -10.17
C LEU A 68 4.30 7.22 -11.65
N GLU A 69 4.46 8.24 -12.48
CA GLU A 69 4.65 8.12 -13.91
C GLU A 69 5.93 8.84 -14.33
N TYR A 70 6.79 8.18 -15.10
CA TYR A 70 8.00 8.80 -15.62
C TYR A 70 7.70 9.57 -16.91
N ASP A 71 7.86 10.88 -16.88
CA ASP A 71 7.80 11.73 -18.06
C ASP A 71 9.15 11.70 -18.77
N GLU A 72 9.22 10.94 -19.87
CA GLU A 72 10.44 10.78 -20.67
C GLU A 72 10.86 12.07 -21.40
N VAL A 73 9.93 13.00 -21.67
CA VAL A 73 10.23 14.26 -22.38
C VAL A 73 10.89 15.24 -21.43
N ASN A 74 10.28 15.45 -20.26
CA ASN A 74 10.75 16.38 -19.25
C ASN A 74 11.76 15.76 -18.27
N LYS A 75 11.96 14.44 -18.32
CA LYS A 75 12.85 13.66 -17.45
C LYS A 75 12.47 13.76 -15.97
N VAL A 76 11.17 13.77 -15.66
CA VAL A 76 10.61 13.99 -14.32
C VAL A 76 9.82 12.76 -13.86
N MET A 77 9.95 12.40 -12.58
CA MET A 77 9.01 11.48 -11.92
C MET A 77 7.80 12.28 -11.46
N ASP A 78 6.68 12.15 -12.15
CA ASP A 78 5.42 12.82 -11.80
C ASP A 78 4.63 11.98 -10.79
N VAL A 79 4.11 12.62 -9.74
CA VAL A 79 3.26 12.00 -8.74
C VAL A 79 1.82 12.00 -9.26
N ASN A 80 1.45 10.89 -9.88
CA ASN A 80 0.17 10.75 -10.55
C ASN A 80 -0.25 9.27 -10.70
N HIS A 81 -1.56 9.03 -10.64
CA HIS A 81 -2.15 7.74 -10.98
C HIS A 81 -2.94 7.87 -12.30
N PRO A 82 -2.39 7.46 -13.45
CA PRO A 82 -3.12 7.41 -14.72
C PRO A 82 -4.44 6.63 -14.58
N PRO A 83 -5.52 7.04 -15.26
CA PRO A 83 -5.60 8.08 -16.29
C PRO A 83 -5.89 9.49 -15.72
N ALA A 84 -5.67 9.74 -14.42
CA ALA A 84 -5.85 11.08 -13.88
C ALA A 84 -4.89 12.08 -14.55
N THR A 85 -5.35 13.31 -14.72
CA THR A 85 -4.51 14.40 -15.21
C THR A 85 -3.48 14.77 -14.15
N SER A 86 -2.22 14.90 -14.57
CA SER A 86 -1.14 15.39 -13.73
C SER A 86 -1.51 16.73 -13.08
N ILE A 87 -1.16 16.86 -11.81
CA ILE A 87 -1.22 18.13 -11.07
C ILE A 87 0.13 18.86 -11.07
N ASN A 88 1.08 18.41 -11.90
CA ASN A 88 2.46 18.89 -12.01
C ASN A 88 3.23 18.78 -10.67
N LEU A 89 2.99 17.71 -9.92
CA LEU A 89 3.67 17.44 -8.66
C LEU A 89 4.82 16.47 -8.91
N SER A 90 6.04 16.95 -9.00
CA SER A 90 7.22 16.07 -9.13
C SER A 90 7.53 15.36 -7.81
N LEU A 91 8.13 14.16 -7.90
CA LEU A 91 8.63 13.43 -6.72
C LEU A 91 9.68 14.25 -5.96
N GLU A 92 10.42 15.11 -6.64
CA GLU A 92 11.39 16.00 -6.01
C GLU A 92 10.71 17.03 -5.10
N ASN A 93 9.68 17.70 -5.62
CA ASN A 93 8.87 18.60 -4.81
C ASN A 93 8.18 17.85 -3.68
N TYR A 94 7.64 16.66 -3.96
CA TYR A 94 7.00 15.79 -2.97
C TYR A 94 7.93 15.45 -1.80
N THR A 95 9.12 14.92 -2.09
CA THR A 95 10.07 14.47 -1.06
C THR A 95 10.71 15.63 -0.29
N SER A 96 10.84 16.81 -0.90
CA SER A 96 11.32 18.01 -0.19
C SER A 96 10.37 18.51 0.91
N LEU A 97 9.11 18.09 0.89
CA LEU A 97 8.11 18.43 1.91
C LEU A 97 8.11 17.45 3.10
N ILE A 98 8.84 16.34 3.00
CA ILE A 98 8.96 15.36 4.08
C ILE A 98 10.03 15.86 5.06
N ASP A 99 9.66 15.98 6.34
CA ASP A 99 10.63 16.32 7.39
C ASP A 99 11.70 15.22 7.47
N SER A 100 12.96 15.64 7.44
CA SER A 100 14.13 14.78 7.64
C SER A 100 14.09 13.94 8.92
N ASN A 101 13.31 14.33 9.93
CA ASN A 101 13.14 13.58 11.17
C ASN A 101 12.02 12.54 11.12
N GLN A 102 11.13 12.57 10.12
CA GLN A 102 9.98 11.67 10.01
C GLN A 102 10.20 10.52 9.01
N GLN A 103 10.98 10.74 7.95
CA GLN A 103 11.37 9.77 6.89
C GLN A 103 10.54 8.47 6.85
N PRO A 104 9.25 8.51 6.45
CA PRO A 104 8.42 7.31 6.33
C PRO A 104 8.98 6.34 5.29
N PHE A 105 8.66 5.07 5.41
CA PHE A 105 8.86 4.12 4.34
C PHE A 105 8.07 4.55 3.09
N LEU A 106 8.73 4.69 1.95
CA LEU A 106 8.10 5.08 0.70
C LEU A 106 7.89 3.86 -0.19
N TRP A 107 6.65 3.62 -0.59
CA TRP A 107 6.29 2.65 -1.62
C TRP A 107 5.95 3.41 -2.90
N LEU A 108 6.78 3.24 -3.92
CA LEU A 108 6.63 3.88 -5.23
C LEU A 108 6.05 2.89 -6.23
N ASP A 109 4.76 3.05 -6.59
CA ASP A 109 4.12 2.28 -7.65
C ASP A 109 4.37 2.97 -9.01
N ILE A 110 5.38 2.51 -9.75
CA ILE A 110 5.81 3.15 -11.00
C ILE A 110 5.10 2.50 -12.19
N LYS A 111 4.10 3.21 -12.72
CA LYS A 111 3.12 2.66 -13.68
C LYS A 111 3.70 2.34 -15.05
N ASN A 112 4.66 3.12 -15.52
CA ASN A 112 5.29 2.99 -16.82
C ASN A 112 6.77 2.55 -16.73
N LEU A 113 7.18 1.93 -15.63
CA LEU A 113 8.51 1.33 -15.50
C LEU A 113 8.63 0.13 -16.45
N THR A 114 9.64 0.14 -17.30
CA THR A 114 9.99 -0.96 -18.21
C THR A 114 11.48 -1.24 -18.12
N LYS A 115 11.92 -2.36 -18.70
CA LYS A 115 13.36 -2.65 -18.83
C LYS A 115 14.13 -1.51 -19.51
N ASN A 116 13.53 -0.89 -20.54
CA ASN A 116 14.19 0.10 -21.40
C ASN A 116 14.47 1.42 -20.66
N ASN A 117 13.54 1.89 -19.83
CA ASN A 117 13.69 3.15 -19.09
C ASN A 117 14.20 2.95 -17.64
N SER A 118 14.38 1.71 -17.18
CA SER A 118 14.80 1.38 -15.80
C SER A 118 16.06 2.11 -15.33
N ASN A 119 17.11 2.19 -16.15
CA ASN A 119 18.35 2.88 -15.78
C ASN A 119 18.16 4.40 -15.70
N GLU A 120 17.31 4.95 -16.55
CA GLU A 120 17.03 6.39 -16.58
C GLU A 120 16.22 6.80 -15.34
N ILE A 121 15.19 6.02 -15.02
CA ILE A 121 14.40 6.17 -13.80
C ILE A 121 15.28 5.99 -12.57
N LEU A 122 16.16 4.99 -12.54
CA LEU A 122 17.11 4.78 -11.43
C LEU A 122 17.99 6.00 -11.21
N ASN A 123 18.54 6.60 -12.27
CA ASN A 123 19.35 7.81 -12.15
C ASN A 123 18.53 8.95 -11.55
N ARG A 124 17.30 9.17 -12.04
CA ARG A 124 16.43 10.23 -11.53
C ARG A 124 16.05 10.01 -10.06
N LEU A 125 15.67 8.79 -9.66
CA LEU A 125 15.36 8.45 -8.27
C LEU A 125 16.59 8.64 -7.36
N SER A 126 17.76 8.18 -7.82
CA SER A 126 19.01 8.33 -7.06
C SER A 126 19.35 9.80 -6.81
N GLU A 127 19.13 10.67 -7.80
CA GLU A 127 19.31 12.11 -7.62
C GLU A 127 18.34 12.70 -6.61
N VAL A 128 17.04 12.37 -6.72
CA VAL A 128 16.00 12.87 -5.81
C VAL A 128 16.29 12.46 -4.37
N PHE A 129 16.53 11.17 -4.13
CA PHE A 129 16.77 10.67 -2.77
C PHE A 129 18.14 11.09 -2.21
N LYS A 130 19.15 11.30 -3.06
CA LYS A 130 20.41 11.90 -2.61
C LYS A 130 20.22 13.35 -2.14
N ARG A 131 19.39 14.15 -2.83
CA ARG A 131 19.10 15.55 -2.43
C ARG A 131 18.38 15.65 -1.10
N SER A 132 17.46 14.72 -0.82
CA SER A 132 16.70 14.68 0.44
C SER A 132 17.37 13.85 1.56
N ASN A 133 18.57 13.31 1.32
CA ASN A 133 19.27 12.39 2.23
C ASN A 133 18.37 11.23 2.71
N TYR A 134 17.60 10.67 1.79
CA TYR A 134 16.66 9.59 2.08
C TYR A 134 17.35 8.22 1.97
N PRO A 135 17.20 7.34 2.96
CA PRO A 135 17.77 5.99 2.90
C PRO A 135 17.07 5.14 1.83
N LEU A 136 17.82 4.66 0.83
CA LEU A 136 17.25 3.87 -0.28
C LEU A 136 16.61 2.56 0.18
N ASN A 137 17.07 1.98 1.28
CA ASN A 137 16.50 0.77 1.88
C ASN A 137 15.13 1.01 2.55
N GLU A 138 14.71 2.27 2.72
CA GLU A 138 13.35 2.66 3.14
C GLU A 138 12.46 3.02 1.94
N VAL A 139 12.90 2.69 0.72
CA VAL A 139 12.15 2.92 -0.51
C VAL A 139 11.91 1.60 -1.23
N LEU A 140 10.64 1.31 -1.53
CA LEU A 140 10.19 0.19 -2.34
C LEU A 140 9.85 0.65 -3.75
N ILE A 141 10.38 -0.03 -4.74
CA ILE A 141 10.00 0.12 -6.15
C ILE A 141 9.06 -1.02 -6.52
N GLU A 142 7.84 -0.67 -6.92
CA GLU A 142 6.84 -1.61 -7.42
C GLU A 142 6.58 -1.39 -8.92
N THR A 143 6.40 -2.50 -9.64
CA THR A 143 5.93 -2.50 -11.04
C THR A 143 5.38 -3.86 -11.44
N GLN A 144 4.59 -3.89 -12.52
CA GLN A 144 4.16 -5.12 -13.20
C GLN A 144 5.23 -5.73 -14.11
N ASN A 145 6.34 -5.04 -14.35
CA ASN A 145 7.44 -5.48 -15.23
C ASN A 145 8.67 -5.92 -14.40
N PRO A 146 8.70 -7.15 -13.88
CA PRO A 146 9.70 -7.58 -12.90
C PRO A 146 11.14 -7.57 -13.43
N GLU A 147 11.33 -7.68 -14.75
CA GLU A 147 12.64 -7.63 -15.39
C GLU A 147 13.32 -6.25 -15.29
N ALA A 148 12.58 -5.20 -14.95
CA ALA A 148 13.09 -3.86 -14.71
C ALA A 148 13.65 -3.68 -13.28
N LEU A 149 13.25 -4.52 -12.33
CA LEU A 149 13.58 -4.40 -10.90
C LEU A 149 15.07 -4.64 -10.54
N PRO A 150 15.86 -5.48 -11.23
CA PRO A 150 17.21 -5.82 -10.77
C PRO A 150 18.16 -4.63 -10.59
N VAL A 151 18.03 -3.58 -11.41
CA VAL A 151 18.90 -2.40 -11.31
C VAL A 151 18.65 -1.61 -10.03
N PHE A 152 17.40 -1.55 -9.57
CA PHE A 152 17.01 -0.89 -8.31
C PHE A 152 17.47 -1.69 -7.09
N ALA A 153 17.26 -3.01 -7.11
CA ALA A 153 17.74 -3.88 -6.04
C ALA A 153 19.26 -3.79 -5.86
N LYS A 154 20.02 -3.75 -6.97
CA LYS A 154 21.48 -3.57 -6.93
C LYS A 154 21.90 -2.21 -6.36
N ALA A 155 21.09 -1.16 -6.56
CA ALA A 155 21.34 0.17 -6.02
C ALA A 155 20.96 0.32 -4.53
N GLY A 156 20.26 -0.66 -3.95
CA GLY A 156 19.89 -0.69 -2.53
C GLY A 156 18.41 -0.40 -2.24
N PHE A 157 17.58 -0.24 -3.27
CA PHE A 157 16.13 -0.16 -3.10
C PHE A 157 15.54 -1.52 -2.74
N LYS A 158 14.43 -1.53 -1.99
CA LYS A 158 13.55 -2.71 -1.96
C LYS A 158 12.78 -2.78 -3.28
N THR A 159 12.41 -3.98 -3.72
CA THR A 159 11.69 -4.18 -4.97
C THR A 159 10.53 -5.15 -4.81
N SER A 160 9.42 -4.89 -5.50
CA SER A 160 8.24 -5.76 -5.53
C SER A 160 7.70 -5.93 -6.94
N TYR A 161 7.38 -7.17 -7.29
CA TYR A 161 6.61 -7.49 -8.48
C TYR A 161 5.11 -7.39 -8.17
N TYR A 162 4.45 -6.40 -8.79
CA TYR A 162 3.00 -6.28 -8.77
C TYR A 162 2.39 -7.40 -9.62
N LEU A 163 1.80 -8.38 -8.92
CA LEU A 163 1.15 -9.52 -9.52
C LEU A 163 -0.12 -9.14 -10.29
N PRO A 164 -0.55 -9.96 -11.28
CA PRO A 164 -1.83 -9.79 -11.96
C PRO A 164 -2.99 -9.67 -10.95
N TYR A 165 -3.87 -8.70 -11.19
CA TYR A 165 -4.98 -8.41 -10.29
C TYR A 165 -6.05 -9.51 -10.34
N GLY A 166 -6.54 -9.93 -9.16
CA GLY A 166 -7.70 -10.81 -9.07
C GLY A 166 -7.36 -12.27 -9.29
N LEU A 167 -6.22 -12.73 -8.78
CA LEU A 167 -5.84 -14.14 -8.80
C LEU A 167 -6.95 -15.03 -8.20
N CYS A 168 -7.66 -14.54 -7.18
CA CYS A 168 -8.78 -15.23 -6.53
C CYS A 168 -10.03 -15.40 -7.40
N LYS A 169 -10.07 -14.74 -8.56
CA LYS A 169 -11.18 -14.77 -9.51
C LYS A 169 -10.89 -15.61 -10.75
N MET A 170 -9.63 -16.03 -10.92
CA MET A 170 -9.21 -16.90 -12.02
C MET A 170 -9.79 -18.31 -11.80
N ASP A 171 -10.07 -19.02 -12.90
CA ASP A 171 -10.34 -20.45 -12.83
C ASP A 171 -9.06 -21.25 -12.55
N ASP A 172 -9.20 -22.55 -12.27
CA ASP A 172 -8.06 -23.40 -11.86
C ASP A 172 -6.96 -23.49 -12.92
N ASP A 173 -7.32 -23.50 -14.21
CA ASP A 173 -6.36 -23.62 -15.31
C ASP A 173 -5.61 -22.30 -15.53
N GLU A 174 -6.32 -21.17 -15.52
CA GLU A 174 -5.76 -19.82 -15.60
C GLU A 174 -4.86 -19.54 -14.39
N LEU A 175 -5.32 -19.87 -13.19
CA LEU A 175 -4.56 -19.69 -11.95
C LEU A 175 -3.28 -20.53 -11.97
N SER A 176 -3.36 -21.80 -12.40
CA SER A 176 -2.20 -22.69 -12.47
C SER A 176 -1.12 -22.15 -13.43
N LYS A 177 -1.53 -21.67 -14.62
CA LYS A 177 -0.62 -21.04 -15.59
C LYS A 177 0.00 -19.76 -15.02
N THR A 178 -0.82 -18.90 -14.42
CA THR A 178 -0.38 -17.62 -13.84
C THR A 178 0.61 -17.84 -12.70
N VAL A 179 0.31 -18.75 -11.76
CA VAL A 179 1.21 -19.12 -10.66
C VAL A 179 2.53 -19.69 -11.18
N THR A 180 2.49 -20.50 -12.24
CA THR A 180 3.71 -21.04 -12.86
C THR A 180 4.58 -19.91 -13.42
N GLY A 181 4.00 -18.97 -14.17
CA GLY A 181 4.72 -17.80 -14.67
C GLY A 181 5.32 -16.93 -13.56
N ILE A 182 4.58 -16.68 -12.47
CA ILE A 182 5.09 -15.94 -11.32
C ILE A 182 6.28 -16.68 -10.68
N LYS A 183 6.21 -18.01 -10.53
CA LYS A 183 7.33 -18.80 -10.00
C LYS A 183 8.57 -18.72 -10.87
N GLU A 184 8.42 -18.75 -12.20
CA GLU A 184 9.53 -18.58 -13.13
C GLU A 184 10.21 -17.22 -12.96
N VAL A 185 9.43 -16.14 -12.85
CA VAL A 185 9.95 -14.79 -12.56
C VAL A 185 10.74 -14.78 -11.24
N LEU A 186 10.16 -15.33 -10.16
CA LEU A 186 10.81 -15.35 -8.84
C LEU A 186 12.07 -16.21 -8.82
N ASN A 187 12.12 -17.29 -9.60
CA ASN A 187 13.33 -18.11 -9.74
C ASN A 187 14.46 -17.35 -10.45
N ASN A 188 14.12 -16.52 -11.45
CA ASN A 188 15.09 -15.68 -12.16
C ASN A 188 15.52 -14.45 -11.36
N HIS A 189 14.71 -14.02 -10.39
CA HIS A 189 14.91 -12.83 -9.58
C HIS A 189 14.67 -13.11 -8.08
N PRO A 190 15.52 -13.91 -7.42
CA PRO A 190 15.22 -14.50 -6.10
C PRO A 190 15.08 -13.50 -4.94
N ASN A 191 15.47 -12.25 -5.14
CA ASN A 191 15.45 -11.21 -4.10
C ASN A 191 14.28 -10.23 -4.21
N ILE A 192 13.36 -10.41 -5.18
CA ILE A 192 12.20 -9.53 -5.31
C ILE A 192 11.06 -10.01 -4.42
N ALA A 193 10.37 -9.07 -3.79
CA ALA A 193 9.10 -9.33 -3.13
C ALA A 193 7.96 -9.42 -4.15
N ILE A 194 6.75 -9.73 -3.66
CA ILE A 194 5.52 -9.69 -4.46
C ILE A 194 4.52 -8.75 -3.82
N SER A 195 3.65 -8.19 -4.65
CA SER A 195 2.59 -7.32 -4.20
C SER A 195 1.28 -7.56 -4.93
N SER A 196 0.18 -7.47 -4.18
CA SER A 196 -1.16 -7.78 -4.69
C SER A 196 -2.26 -7.24 -3.76
N ASP A 197 -3.50 -7.24 -4.25
CA ASP A 197 -4.67 -6.94 -3.44
C ASP A 197 -4.84 -8.00 -2.35
N VAL A 198 -5.27 -7.57 -1.16
CA VAL A 198 -5.46 -8.47 -0.01
C VAL A 198 -6.46 -9.61 -0.29
N GLN A 199 -7.36 -9.42 -1.27
CA GLN A 199 -8.27 -10.48 -1.72
C GLN A 199 -7.52 -11.73 -2.20
N ASP A 200 -6.35 -11.55 -2.80
CA ASP A 200 -5.53 -12.64 -3.33
C ASP A 200 -4.71 -13.35 -2.23
N TYR A 201 -4.80 -12.91 -0.97
CA TYR A 201 -3.96 -13.39 0.13
C TYR A 201 -3.95 -14.92 0.29
N GLU A 202 -5.09 -15.60 0.16
CA GLU A 202 -5.11 -17.08 0.30
C GLU A 202 -4.24 -17.76 -0.76
N ILE A 203 -4.22 -17.21 -1.98
CA ILE A 203 -3.36 -17.69 -3.08
C ILE A 203 -1.91 -17.37 -2.76
N LEU A 204 -1.62 -16.15 -2.30
CA LEU A 204 -0.25 -15.76 -1.92
C LEU A 204 0.31 -16.64 -0.81
N ALA A 205 -0.48 -16.91 0.23
CA ALA A 205 -0.10 -17.76 1.35
C ALA A 205 0.10 -19.22 0.92
N LYS A 206 -0.73 -19.73 -0.01
CA LYS A 206 -0.64 -21.09 -0.52
C LYS A 206 0.57 -21.31 -1.42
N PHE A 207 0.79 -20.42 -2.39
CA PHE A 207 1.78 -20.65 -3.45
C PHE A 207 3.12 -19.95 -3.21
N PHE A 208 3.14 -18.89 -2.41
CA PHE A 208 4.33 -18.08 -2.12
C PHE A 208 4.54 -17.88 -0.60
N PRO A 209 4.50 -18.94 0.23
CA PRO A 209 4.44 -18.82 1.68
C PRO A 209 5.65 -18.11 2.31
N ARG A 210 6.82 -18.17 1.66
CA ARG A 210 8.09 -17.62 2.18
C ARG A 210 8.56 -16.33 1.51
N ILE A 211 7.81 -15.86 0.52
CA ILE A 211 8.14 -14.61 -0.18
C ILE A 211 7.56 -13.45 0.63
N THR A 212 8.33 -12.37 0.76
CA THR A 212 7.86 -11.11 1.35
C THR A 212 6.72 -10.57 0.50
N LYS A 213 5.64 -10.16 1.17
CA LYS A 213 4.40 -9.67 0.57
C LYS A 213 4.17 -8.23 0.99
N TYR A 214 3.79 -7.43 0.01
CA TYR A 214 3.24 -6.10 0.21
C TYR A 214 1.80 -6.14 -0.30
N THR A 215 0.82 -5.75 0.51
CA THR A 215 -0.58 -5.86 0.09
C THR A 215 -1.30 -4.54 0.25
N TRP A 216 -2.42 -4.38 -0.44
CA TRP A 216 -3.33 -3.25 -0.23
C TRP A 216 -4.77 -3.72 -0.15
N THR A 217 -5.60 -2.87 0.43
CA THR A 217 -7.04 -3.02 0.38
C THR A 217 -7.70 -1.69 0.12
N THR A 218 -8.67 -1.70 -0.79
CA THR A 218 -9.40 -0.50 -1.18
C THR A 218 -10.73 -0.41 -0.43
N GLY A 219 -11.08 0.81 -0.04
CA GLY A 219 -12.32 1.08 0.68
C GLY A 219 -12.26 0.67 2.15
N SER A 220 -13.41 0.27 2.70
CA SER A 220 -13.53 -0.04 4.12
C SER A 220 -13.08 -1.48 4.39
N VAL A 221 -11.99 -1.63 5.15
CA VAL A 221 -11.49 -2.93 5.63
C VAL A 221 -12.61 -3.75 6.25
N PHE A 222 -13.37 -3.16 7.18
CA PHE A 222 -14.47 -3.81 7.86
C PHE A 222 -15.56 -4.35 6.93
N ARG A 223 -15.85 -3.67 5.81
CA ARG A 223 -16.93 -4.06 4.89
C ARG A 223 -16.48 -5.01 3.79
N ASN A 224 -15.26 -4.87 3.30
CA ASN A 224 -14.84 -5.51 2.07
C ASN A 224 -14.05 -6.79 2.35
N HIS A 225 -12.94 -6.68 3.09
CA HIS A 225 -11.92 -7.73 3.15
C HIS A 225 -11.35 -7.93 4.56
N PHE A 226 -12.20 -7.79 5.60
CA PHE A 226 -11.75 -7.86 7.00
C PHE A 226 -11.00 -9.15 7.31
N ILE A 227 -11.54 -10.31 6.90
CA ILE A 227 -10.92 -11.61 7.21
C ILE A 227 -9.55 -11.73 6.54
N GLN A 228 -9.46 -11.45 5.25
CA GLN A 228 -8.21 -11.51 4.49
C GLN A 228 -7.19 -10.52 5.03
N THR A 229 -7.62 -9.30 5.38
CA THR A 229 -6.77 -8.27 5.99
C THR A 229 -6.22 -8.75 7.34
N GLN A 230 -7.05 -9.29 8.22
CA GLN A 230 -6.59 -9.82 9.51
C GLN A 230 -5.64 -11.01 9.37
N LYS A 231 -5.82 -11.85 8.34
CA LYS A 231 -4.87 -12.93 8.05
C LYS A 231 -3.53 -12.37 7.56
N ALA A 232 -3.56 -11.43 6.61
CA ALA A 232 -2.37 -10.77 6.10
C ALA A 232 -1.58 -10.06 7.21
N LEU A 233 -2.24 -9.30 8.09
CA LEU A 233 -1.58 -8.60 9.19
C LEU A 233 -0.84 -9.54 10.17
N ARG A 234 -1.36 -10.75 10.36
CA ARG A 234 -0.77 -11.78 11.23
C ARG A 234 0.33 -12.61 10.56
N ASP A 235 0.41 -12.60 9.23
CA ASP A 235 1.47 -13.30 8.50
C ASP A 235 2.82 -12.57 8.68
N PRO A 236 3.86 -13.22 9.22
CA PRO A 236 5.18 -12.60 9.34
C PRO A 236 5.82 -12.26 7.98
N ASN A 237 5.39 -12.89 6.89
CA ASN A 237 5.89 -12.60 5.55
C ASN A 237 5.15 -11.44 4.87
N VAL A 238 4.06 -10.94 5.43
CA VAL A 238 3.44 -9.69 4.98
C VAL A 238 4.10 -8.54 5.72
N ALA A 239 4.86 -7.75 4.98
CA ALA A 239 5.58 -6.60 5.51
C ALA A 239 4.65 -5.39 5.71
N ILE A 240 3.81 -5.11 4.72
CA ILE A 240 2.95 -3.92 4.68
C ILE A 240 1.55 -4.28 4.18
N VAL A 241 0.55 -3.64 4.77
CA VAL A 241 -0.83 -3.60 4.29
C VAL A 241 -1.24 -2.13 4.12
N LEU A 242 -1.39 -1.68 2.87
CA LEU A 242 -1.88 -0.35 2.57
C LEU A 242 -3.40 -0.29 2.75
N VAL A 243 -3.86 0.78 3.37
CA VAL A 243 -5.28 1.03 3.61
C VAL A 243 -5.69 2.38 3.06
N THR A 244 -6.95 2.47 2.64
CA THR A 244 -7.55 3.76 2.33
C THR A 244 -7.77 4.55 3.61
N TYR A 245 -7.36 5.80 3.62
CA TYR A 245 -7.65 6.76 4.69
C TYR A 245 -8.38 7.97 4.13
N LYS A 246 -9.07 8.71 5.00
CA LYS A 246 -9.84 9.89 4.60
C LYS A 246 -9.01 11.14 4.81
N ALA A 247 -8.64 11.80 3.72
CA ALA A 247 -8.13 13.17 3.75
C ALA A 247 -9.29 14.17 3.54
N PRO A 248 -9.26 15.35 4.18
CA PRO A 248 -10.26 16.41 3.96
C PRO A 248 -10.29 16.93 2.51
N SER A 249 -9.15 16.87 1.82
CA SER A 249 -8.92 17.34 0.46
C SER A 249 -7.76 16.58 -0.18
N GLY A 250 -7.58 16.75 -1.50
CA GLY A 250 -6.60 15.99 -2.29
C GLY A 250 -7.21 14.73 -2.90
N LYS A 251 -6.85 14.41 -4.15
CA LYS A 251 -7.17 13.13 -4.78
C LYS A 251 -6.06 12.12 -4.42
#